data_AF-A0A1F7J8M5-F1
#
_entry.id   AF-A0A1F7J8M5-F1
#
_cell.length_a   1.000
_cell.length_b   1.000
_cell.length_c   1.000
_cell.angle_alpha   90.00
_cell.angle_beta   90.00
_cell.angle_gamma   90.00
#
_symmetry.space_group_name_H-M   'P 1'
#
loop_
_entity.id
_entity.type
_entity.pdbx_description
1 polymer ?
#
loop_
_entity_poly.entity_id
_entity_poly.type
_entity_poly.pdbx_seq_one_letter_code
_entity_poly.pdbx_strand_id
1 'polypeptide(L)'
;MEKKSVIFLNQRNARHLANMENARQILQSYSSACKFMHCGIMDRSGVLDQGFDYHIIDPIPTPVPDEQTFEILCDRRGNEIVQDALNTNRNIRVLWSGGIDSTTGLIALMKTHRQQNLPPELIKVSLSEQSIAEYPRFFERDIVPSGHPISIIDGPVAKLLKPNEINVTGEHGDQIFGSMILEPYVRAGQALDNYQDALPQVIFDVLQNQQKTDRVIQYLLPQLREAPIGIHTLFDALWWFNFSLKWQHVTLRLAALSDHPGMIYSSLNH
;
A
#
# COMPACT_ATOMS: atom_id res chain seq x y z
N MET A 1 23.20 -19.12 15.62
CA MET A 1 22.38 -18.91 14.42
C MET A 1 21.40 -17.81 14.73
N GLU A 2 21.51 -16.65 14.08
CA GLU A 2 20.43 -15.66 14.11
C GLU A 2 19.15 -16.34 13.61
N LYS A 3 18.09 -16.27 14.41
CA LYS A 3 16.76 -16.64 13.94
C LYS A 3 16.41 -15.68 12.80
N LYS A 4 16.19 -16.22 11.59
CA LYS A 4 15.73 -15.42 10.45
C LYS A 4 14.33 -14.89 10.77
N SER A 5 14.22 -13.59 10.98
CA SER A 5 12.94 -12.90 11.20
C SER A 5 12.25 -12.62 9.86
N VAL A 6 10.94 -12.79 9.80
CA VAL A 6 10.16 -12.60 8.57
C VAL A 6 9.87 -11.11 8.35
N ILE A 7 10.17 -10.59 7.16
CA ILE A 7 9.81 -9.20 6.77
C ILE A 7 8.68 -9.13 5.75
N PHE A 8 8.43 -10.21 5.00
CA PHE A 8 7.39 -10.24 3.98
C PHE A 8 6.84 -11.65 3.79
N LEU A 9 5.51 -11.72 3.65
CA LEU A 9 4.80 -12.92 3.23
C LEU A 9 3.85 -12.56 2.10
N ASN A 10 4.07 -13.18 0.94
CA ASN A 10 3.04 -13.16 -0.10
C ASN A 10 1.83 -14.00 0.34
N GLN A 11 0.68 -13.80 -0.32
CA GLN A 11 -0.57 -14.47 0.05
C GLN A 11 -0.44 -16.00 0.06
N ARG A 12 0.34 -16.57 -0.88
CA ARG A 12 0.56 -18.02 -0.96
C ARG A 12 1.34 -18.55 0.24
N ASN A 13 2.44 -17.89 0.61
CA ASN A 13 3.29 -18.29 1.73
C ASN A 13 2.60 -18.08 3.08
N ALA A 14 1.83 -17.00 3.24
CA ALA A 14 1.00 -16.77 4.42
C ALA A 14 0.00 -17.91 4.64
N ARG A 15 -0.60 -18.43 3.56
CA ARG A 15 -1.51 -19.59 3.61
C ARG A 15 -0.76 -20.90 3.90
N HIS A 16 0.44 -21.11 3.35
CA HIS A 16 1.21 -22.33 3.58
C HIS A 16 1.78 -22.44 4.99
N LEU A 17 2.18 -21.33 5.63
CA LEU A 17 2.61 -21.33 7.03
C LEU A 17 1.53 -21.87 7.98
N ALA A 18 0.27 -21.72 7.61
CA ALA A 18 -0.87 -22.23 8.36
C ALA A 18 -1.13 -23.74 8.17
N ASN A 19 -0.55 -24.34 7.14
CA ASN A 19 -0.76 -25.75 6.77
C ASN A 19 0.38 -26.67 7.28
N MET A 20 1.37 -26.14 8.01
CA MET A 20 2.35 -27.00 8.69
C MET A 20 1.66 -27.68 9.87
N GLU A 21 1.49 -29.00 9.82
CA GLU A 21 0.61 -29.86 10.65
C GLU A 21 0.82 -29.84 12.18
N ASN A 22 1.65 -28.95 12.72
CA ASN A 22 1.73 -28.68 14.17
C ASN A 22 1.35 -27.23 14.53
N ALA A 23 0.60 -26.57 13.65
CA ALA A 23 0.21 -25.18 13.78
C ALA A 23 -0.80 -24.96 14.91
N ARG A 24 -0.31 -24.41 16.04
CA ARG A 24 -1.11 -23.85 17.14
C ARG A 24 -2.28 -23.03 16.58
N GLN A 25 -3.43 -23.03 17.26
CA GLN A 25 -4.65 -22.29 16.92
C GLN A 25 -4.39 -20.86 16.38
N ILE A 26 -3.36 -20.18 16.91
CA ILE A 26 -2.83 -18.88 16.46
C ILE A 26 -2.57 -18.81 14.94
N LEU A 27 -1.92 -19.82 14.36
CA LEU A 27 -1.60 -19.84 12.92
C LEU A 27 -2.85 -20.03 12.05
N GLN A 28 -3.91 -20.66 12.58
CA GLN A 28 -5.20 -20.75 11.88
C GLN A 28 -5.94 -19.41 11.89
N SER A 29 -5.87 -18.66 12.98
CA SER A 29 -6.41 -17.30 13.08
C SER A 29 -5.68 -16.36 12.12
N TYR A 30 -4.35 -16.37 12.13
CA TYR A 30 -3.52 -15.60 11.20
C TYR A 30 -3.86 -15.91 9.74
N SER A 31 -3.98 -17.18 9.37
CA SER A 31 -4.35 -17.60 8.01
C SER A 31 -5.71 -17.09 7.56
N SER A 32 -6.69 -17.15 8.46
CA SER A 32 -8.05 -16.67 8.19
C SER A 32 -8.06 -15.16 8.04
N ALA A 33 -7.28 -14.43 8.86
CA ALA A 33 -7.09 -12.99 8.73
C ALA A 33 -6.39 -12.63 7.40
N CYS A 34 -5.37 -13.39 6.98
CA CYS A 34 -4.74 -13.22 5.66
C CYS A 34 -5.71 -13.46 4.50
N LYS A 35 -6.65 -14.41 4.65
CA LYS A 35 -7.71 -14.64 3.66
C LYS A 35 -8.66 -13.43 3.61
N PHE A 36 -9.07 -12.92 4.76
CA PHE A 36 -9.92 -11.74 4.88
C PHE A 36 -9.25 -10.48 4.27
N MET A 37 -7.99 -10.22 4.60
CA MET A 37 -7.24 -9.06 4.11
C MET A 37 -6.67 -9.22 2.69
N HIS A 38 -6.89 -10.38 2.06
CA HIS A 38 -6.38 -10.74 0.73
C HIS A 38 -4.84 -10.66 0.56
N CYS A 39 -4.07 -10.67 1.64
CA CYS A 39 -2.61 -10.60 1.62
C CYS A 39 -1.99 -11.26 2.86
N GLY A 40 -0.66 -11.39 2.89
CA GLY A 40 0.03 -11.59 4.16
C GLY A 40 -0.04 -10.32 5.00
N ILE A 41 -0.27 -10.45 6.31
CA ILE A 41 -0.35 -9.31 7.23
C ILE A 41 0.89 -9.24 8.11
N MET A 42 1.37 -8.04 8.40
CA MET A 42 2.44 -7.77 9.35
C MET A 42 1.94 -6.73 10.33
N ASP A 43 1.90 -7.07 11.60
CA ASP A 43 1.34 -6.20 12.62
C ASP A 43 2.39 -5.18 13.05
N ARG A 44 2.24 -3.94 12.58
CA ARG A 44 3.15 -2.84 12.91
C ARG A 44 2.96 -2.27 14.33
N SER A 45 1.87 -2.62 15.02
CA SER A 45 1.64 -2.23 16.42
C SER A 45 2.26 -3.23 17.41
N GLY A 46 2.51 -4.48 16.98
CA GLY A 46 3.14 -5.52 17.79
C GLY A 46 2.23 -6.19 18.82
N VAL A 47 0.90 -6.05 18.71
CA VAL A 47 -0.07 -6.50 19.71
C VAL A 47 -0.67 -7.88 19.39
N LEU A 48 -0.54 -8.33 18.14
CA LEU A 48 -0.99 -9.64 17.67
C LEU A 48 0.13 -10.68 17.79
N ASP A 49 -0.21 -11.82 18.37
CA ASP A 49 0.60 -13.04 18.22
C ASP A 49 0.40 -13.62 16.81
N GLN A 50 1.40 -13.51 15.95
CA GLN A 50 1.35 -14.07 14.59
C GLN A 50 1.83 -15.54 14.53
N GLY A 51 2.35 -16.07 15.64
CA GLY A 51 2.90 -17.42 15.71
C GLY A 51 4.29 -17.58 15.07
N PHE A 52 4.92 -16.48 14.68
CA PHE A 52 6.29 -16.44 14.14
C PHE A 52 6.99 -15.11 14.47
N ASP A 53 8.32 -15.13 14.49
CA ASP A 53 9.14 -13.94 14.68
C ASP A 53 9.15 -13.12 13.36
N TYR A 54 8.80 -11.83 13.44
CA TYR A 54 8.79 -10.91 12.30
C TYR A 54 9.45 -9.57 12.66
N HIS A 55 9.78 -8.77 11.65
CA HIS A 55 10.41 -7.48 11.82
C HIS A 55 9.62 -6.38 11.11
N ILE A 56 9.41 -5.27 11.83
CA ILE A 56 8.68 -4.10 11.35
C ILE A 56 9.71 -3.16 10.71
N ILE A 57 9.60 -2.94 9.39
CA ILE A 57 10.52 -2.07 8.65
C ILE A 57 10.11 -0.59 8.69
N ASP A 58 8.82 -0.35 8.92
CA ASP A 58 8.22 0.97 8.92
C ASP A 58 7.22 1.03 10.09
N PRO A 59 7.62 1.51 11.27
CA PRO A 59 6.75 1.55 12.45
C PRO A 59 5.58 2.52 12.24
N ILE A 60 4.49 2.33 12.98
CA ILE A 60 3.37 3.29 12.96
C ILE A 60 3.88 4.64 13.49
N PRO A 61 3.73 5.75 12.74
CA PRO A 61 4.18 7.05 13.20
C PRO A 61 3.36 7.49 14.42
N THR A 62 4.00 8.20 15.34
CA THR A 62 3.28 8.91 16.39
C THR A 62 2.51 10.06 15.75
N PRO A 63 1.19 10.20 16.01
CA PRO A 63 0.42 11.31 15.49
C PRO A 63 1.05 12.64 15.92
N VAL A 64 1.41 13.47 14.94
CA VAL A 64 1.87 14.84 15.16
C VAL A 64 0.82 15.78 14.58
N PRO A 65 0.45 16.87 15.29
CA PRO A 65 -0.36 17.92 14.70
C PRO A 65 0.41 18.50 13.51
N ASP A 66 -0.16 18.37 12.31
CA ASP A 66 0.31 19.06 11.12
C ASP A 66 -0.85 19.85 10.54
N GLU A 67 -0.67 21.17 10.43
CA GLU A 67 -1.68 22.07 9.86
C GLU A 67 -1.52 22.19 8.33
N GLN A 68 -0.52 21.53 7.74
CA GLN A 68 -0.32 21.53 6.30
C GLN A 68 -1.44 20.77 5.59
N THR A 69 -1.90 21.33 4.48
CA THR A 69 -2.85 20.64 3.61
C THR A 69 -2.16 19.48 2.89
N PHE A 70 -2.94 18.47 2.51
CA PHE A 70 -2.43 17.35 1.73
C PHE A 70 -1.73 17.80 0.43
N GLU A 71 -2.22 18.86 -0.22
CA GLU A 71 -1.57 19.45 -1.39
C GLU A 71 -0.14 19.92 -1.10
N ILE A 72 0.07 20.64 0.01
CA ILE A 72 1.39 21.12 0.41
C ILE A 72 2.34 19.94 0.68
N LEU A 73 1.84 18.88 1.30
CA LEU A 73 2.61 17.67 1.57
C LEU A 73 3.03 16.98 0.26
N CYS A 74 2.11 16.84 -0.69
CA CYS A 74 2.40 16.28 -2.01
C CYS A 74 3.42 17.11 -2.78
N ASP A 75 3.24 18.44 -2.84
CA ASP A 75 4.17 19.34 -3.52
C ASP A 75 5.58 19.27 -2.93
N ARG A 76 5.68 19.30 -1.59
CA ARG A 76 6.96 19.16 -0.89
C ARG A 76 7.62 17.83 -1.25
N ARG A 77 6.85 16.73 -1.21
CA ARG A 77 7.38 15.40 -1.53
C ARG A 77 7.83 15.29 -2.99
N GLY A 78 7.07 15.87 -3.93
CA GLY A 78 7.47 15.97 -5.33
C GLY A 78 8.80 16.70 -5.50
N ASN A 79 8.98 17.82 -4.78
CA ASN A 79 10.25 18.55 -4.79
C ASN A 79 11.41 17.72 -4.21
N GLU A 80 11.22 17.07 -3.07
CA GLU A 80 12.24 16.20 -2.47
C GLU A 80 12.71 15.09 -3.42
N ILE A 81 11.77 14.42 -4.10
CA ILE A 81 12.07 13.37 -5.07
C ILE A 81 12.87 13.90 -6.26
N VAL A 82 12.49 15.08 -6.79
CA VAL A 82 13.24 15.74 -7.87
C VAL A 82 14.64 16.14 -7.41
N GLN A 83 14.79 16.70 -6.20
CA GLN A 83 16.12 17.04 -5.68
C GLN A 83 16.98 15.79 -5.47
N ASP A 84 16.44 14.69 -4.96
CA ASP A 84 17.16 13.42 -4.85
C ASP A 84 17.63 12.94 -6.23
N ALA A 85 16.77 12.99 -7.24
CA ALA A 85 17.10 12.62 -8.62
C ALA A 85 18.30 13.43 -9.15
N LEU A 86 18.28 14.75 -8.96
CA LEU A 86 19.36 15.64 -9.39
C LEU A 86 20.66 15.39 -8.61
N ASN A 87 20.58 15.27 -7.29
CA ASN A 87 21.75 15.06 -6.42
C ASN A 87 22.44 13.72 -6.65
N THR A 88 21.67 12.70 -7.05
CA THR A 88 22.18 11.34 -7.29
C THR A 88 22.36 11.01 -8.77
N ASN A 89 22.10 11.97 -9.66
CA ASN A 89 22.16 11.80 -11.11
C ASN A 89 21.35 10.56 -11.59
N ARG A 90 20.14 10.40 -11.05
CA ARG A 90 19.19 9.34 -11.40
C ARG A 90 17.98 9.93 -12.11
N ASN A 91 17.44 9.19 -13.07
CA ASN A 91 16.13 9.52 -13.63
C ASN A 91 15.00 9.04 -12.73
N ILE A 92 13.83 9.68 -12.84
CA ILE A 92 12.61 9.32 -12.13
C ILE A 92 11.75 8.48 -13.06
N ARG A 93 11.32 7.31 -12.59
CA ARG A 93 10.27 6.52 -13.22
C ARG A 93 9.01 6.64 -12.40
N VAL A 94 7.93 7.08 -13.01
CA VAL A 94 6.61 7.09 -12.38
C VAL A 94 5.79 5.93 -12.92
N LEU A 95 5.30 5.07 -12.03
CA LEU A 95 4.31 4.04 -12.35
C LEU A 95 2.92 4.67 -12.27
N TRP A 96 2.40 5.10 -13.42
CA TRP A 96 1.09 5.75 -13.50
C TRP A 96 -0.01 4.72 -13.82
N SER A 97 -0.94 4.55 -12.88
CA SER A 97 -2.05 3.60 -12.97
C SER A 97 -3.33 4.20 -13.53
N GLY A 98 -3.41 5.52 -13.74
CA GLY A 98 -4.66 6.22 -14.05
C GLY A 98 -5.45 6.64 -12.80
N GLY A 99 -5.27 5.92 -11.69
CA GLY A 99 -5.91 6.22 -10.41
C GLY A 99 -5.44 7.53 -9.78
N ILE A 100 -6.21 8.01 -8.80
CA ILE A 100 -5.98 9.31 -8.14
C ILE A 100 -4.62 9.39 -7.44
N ASP A 101 -4.15 8.31 -6.84
CA ASP A 101 -2.91 8.30 -6.05
C ASP A 101 -1.67 8.49 -6.93
N SER A 102 -1.54 7.66 -7.97
CA SER A 102 -0.44 7.76 -8.92
C SER A 102 -0.52 9.05 -9.76
N THR A 103 -1.73 9.54 -10.02
CA THR A 103 -1.95 10.84 -10.68
C THR A 103 -1.49 11.99 -9.79
N THR A 104 -1.80 11.95 -8.50
CA THR A 104 -1.36 12.97 -7.53
C THR A 104 0.16 13.01 -7.44
N GLY A 105 0.81 11.85 -7.33
CA GLY A 105 2.27 11.75 -7.34
C GLY A 105 2.90 12.29 -8.63
N LEU A 106 2.32 11.97 -9.79
CA LEU A 106 2.79 12.51 -11.07
C LEU A 106 2.61 14.03 -11.17
N ILE A 107 1.46 14.57 -10.75
CA ILE A 107 1.21 16.02 -10.75
C ILE A 107 2.23 16.75 -9.87
N ALA A 108 2.52 16.26 -8.66
CA ALA A 108 3.50 16.86 -7.76
C ALA A 108 4.91 16.96 -8.39
N LEU A 109 5.32 15.89 -9.09
CA LEU A 109 6.59 15.86 -9.82
C LEU A 109 6.57 16.83 -11.02
N MET A 110 5.50 16.85 -11.81
CA MET A 110 5.35 17.73 -12.97
C MET A 110 5.30 19.22 -12.57
N LYS A 111 4.69 19.55 -11.42
CA LYS A 111 4.70 20.92 -10.87
C LYS A 111 6.13 21.37 -10.59
N THR A 112 6.89 20.56 -9.86
CA THR A 112 8.30 20.86 -9.55
C THR A 112 9.14 20.96 -10.81
N HIS A 113 9.01 19.99 -11.72
CA HIS A 113 9.72 19.96 -13.00
C HIS A 113 9.54 21.24 -13.81
N ARG A 114 8.28 21.70 -13.96
CA ARG A 114 7.95 22.93 -14.68
C ARG A 114 8.47 24.17 -13.96
N GLN A 115 8.31 24.25 -12.64
CA GLN A 115 8.78 25.39 -11.85
C GLN A 115 10.29 25.58 -11.94
N GLN A 116 11.04 24.48 -12.03
CA GLN A 116 12.50 24.49 -12.12
C GLN A 116 13.03 24.43 -13.58
N ASN A 117 12.14 24.43 -14.57
CA ASN A 117 12.47 24.35 -16.00
C ASN A 117 13.45 23.21 -16.34
N LEU A 118 13.17 22.02 -15.80
CA LEU A 118 14.03 20.83 -15.93
C LEU A 118 13.83 20.13 -17.30
N PRO A 119 14.82 19.34 -17.77
CA PRO A 119 14.65 18.55 -18.99
C PRO A 119 13.52 17.52 -18.85
N PRO A 120 12.66 17.33 -19.86
CA PRO A 120 11.55 16.38 -19.79
C PRO A 120 11.99 14.93 -19.59
N GLU A 121 13.21 14.58 -20.00
CA GLU A 121 13.81 13.25 -19.87
C GLU A 121 14.07 12.83 -18.41
N LEU A 122 14.07 13.78 -17.48
CA LEU A 122 14.23 13.50 -16.04
C LEU A 122 13.09 12.61 -15.51
N ILE A 123 11.88 12.78 -16.04
CA ILE A 123 10.68 12.05 -15.61
C ILE A 123 10.22 11.15 -16.76
N LYS A 124 10.22 9.84 -16.51
CA LYS A 124 9.69 8.82 -17.41
C LYS A 124 8.37 8.28 -16.86
N VAL A 125 7.29 8.44 -17.61
CA VAL A 125 5.96 7.93 -17.24
C VAL A 125 5.79 6.51 -17.79
N SER A 126 5.60 5.53 -16.91
CA SER A 126 5.35 4.14 -17.27
C SER A 126 3.89 3.79 -16.99
N LEU A 127 3.17 3.32 -18.00
CA LEU A 127 1.71 3.13 -17.95
C LEU A 127 1.26 1.96 -18.83
N SER A 128 0.05 1.45 -18.60
CA SER A 128 -0.58 0.45 -19.45
C SER A 128 -1.76 1.04 -20.22
N GLU A 129 -2.33 0.28 -21.15
CA GLU A 129 -3.60 0.65 -21.80
C GLU A 129 -4.73 0.81 -20.77
N GLN A 130 -4.73 0.01 -19.71
CA GLN A 130 -5.69 0.14 -18.62
C GLN A 130 -5.54 1.47 -17.88
N SER A 131 -4.31 1.93 -17.64
CA SER A 131 -4.08 3.25 -17.03
C SER A 131 -4.68 4.39 -17.85
N ILE A 132 -4.53 4.31 -19.18
CA ILE A 132 -5.10 5.29 -20.11
C ILE A 132 -6.63 5.20 -20.08
N ALA A 133 -7.19 3.99 -20.12
CA ALA A 133 -8.64 3.79 -20.07
C ALA A 133 -9.26 4.28 -18.74
N GLU A 134 -8.52 4.19 -17.63
CA GLU A 134 -8.96 4.66 -16.32
C GLU A 134 -9.04 6.19 -16.25
N TYR A 135 -8.06 6.92 -16.80
CA TYR A 135 -8.10 8.39 -16.84
C TYR A 135 -7.63 9.00 -18.17
N PRO A 136 -8.42 8.85 -19.25
CA PRO A 136 -8.00 9.20 -20.61
C PRO A 136 -7.77 10.70 -20.79
N ARG A 137 -8.59 11.54 -20.14
CA ARG A 137 -8.46 12.99 -20.25
C ARG A 137 -7.13 13.51 -19.71
N PHE A 138 -6.65 12.96 -18.61
CA PHE A 138 -5.35 13.37 -18.03
C PHE A 138 -4.19 12.90 -18.90
N PHE A 139 -4.28 11.69 -19.46
CA PHE A 139 -3.30 11.22 -20.42
C PHE A 139 -3.18 12.15 -21.63
N GLU A 140 -4.31 12.49 -22.27
CA GLU A 140 -4.34 13.28 -23.50
C GLU A 140 -3.98 14.76 -23.28
N ARG A 141 -4.39 15.35 -22.15
CA ARG A 141 -4.27 16.79 -21.91
C ARG A 141 -3.04 17.18 -21.10
N ASP A 142 -2.54 16.28 -20.26
CA ASP A 142 -1.48 16.60 -19.31
C ASP A 142 -0.22 15.77 -19.58
N ILE A 143 -0.33 14.45 -19.76
CA ILE A 143 0.84 13.58 -19.96
C ILE A 143 1.42 13.75 -21.37
N VAL A 144 0.62 13.58 -22.42
CA VAL A 144 1.13 13.67 -23.81
C VAL A 144 1.74 15.05 -24.12
N PRO A 145 1.10 16.19 -23.77
CA PRO A 145 1.66 17.50 -24.07
C PRO A 145 2.86 17.89 -23.20
N SER A 146 3.13 17.17 -22.10
CA SER A 146 4.26 17.46 -21.21
C SER A 146 5.63 17.18 -21.85
N GLY A 147 5.68 16.35 -22.89
CA GLY A 147 6.93 15.91 -23.52
C GLY A 147 7.74 14.90 -22.71
N HIS A 148 7.27 14.46 -21.54
CA HIS A 148 7.92 13.40 -20.76
C HIS A 148 7.95 12.08 -21.55
N PRO A 149 9.08 11.35 -21.56
CA PRO A 149 9.13 10.02 -22.18
C PRO A 149 8.09 9.07 -21.59
N ILE A 150 7.34 8.40 -22.47
CA ILE A 150 6.32 7.40 -22.09
C ILE A 150 6.85 5.99 -22.34
N SER A 151 6.57 5.08 -21.43
CA SER A 151 6.86 3.64 -21.55
C SER A 151 5.58 2.85 -21.38
N ILE A 152 5.23 2.03 -22.36
CA ILE A 152 4.13 1.09 -22.23
C ILE A 152 4.56 -0.11 -21.40
N ILE A 153 3.72 -0.53 -20.47
CA ILE A 153 3.88 -1.70 -19.62
C ILE A 153 3.10 -2.85 -20.25
N ASP A 154 3.81 -3.89 -20.68
CA ASP A 154 3.27 -5.10 -21.31
C ASP A 154 3.54 -6.37 -20.49
N GLY A 155 4.01 -6.23 -19.24
CA GLY A 155 4.36 -7.35 -18.37
C GLY A 155 4.33 -6.99 -16.87
N PRO A 156 4.85 -7.85 -16.00
CA PRO A 156 4.85 -7.61 -14.56
C PRO A 156 5.61 -6.34 -14.19
N VAL A 157 4.94 -5.41 -13.50
CA VAL A 157 5.48 -4.10 -13.10
C VAL A 157 6.83 -4.22 -12.37
N ALA A 158 7.00 -5.24 -11.52
CA ALA A 158 8.24 -5.47 -10.77
C ALA A 158 9.48 -5.63 -11.66
N LYS A 159 9.33 -6.09 -12.92
CA LYS A 159 10.44 -6.24 -13.88
C LYS A 159 10.86 -4.93 -14.53
N LEU A 160 10.06 -3.88 -14.42
CA LEU A 160 10.36 -2.56 -14.97
C LEU A 160 11.17 -1.70 -14.01
N LEU A 161 11.12 -2.04 -12.73
CA LEU A 161 11.79 -1.30 -11.67
C LEU A 161 13.30 -1.48 -11.81
N LYS A 162 14.03 -0.37 -11.78
CA LYS A 162 15.49 -0.39 -11.85
C LYS A 162 16.11 0.22 -10.61
N PRO A 163 17.15 -0.38 -10.02
CA PRO A 163 17.80 0.19 -8.84
C PRO A 163 18.46 1.56 -9.07
N ASN A 164 18.87 1.83 -10.31
CA ASN A 164 19.54 3.08 -10.70
C ASN A 164 18.58 4.19 -11.14
N GLU A 165 17.28 3.97 -11.00
CA GLU A 165 16.23 4.98 -11.20
C GLU A 165 15.56 5.25 -9.84
N ILE A 166 14.95 6.42 -9.67
CA ILE A 166 14.03 6.68 -8.57
C ILE A 166 12.64 6.22 -9.02
N ASN A 167 12.10 5.18 -8.38
CA ASN A 167 10.83 4.57 -8.79
C ASN A 167 9.69 5.11 -7.92
N VAL A 168 8.77 5.85 -8.52
CA VAL A 168 7.63 6.48 -7.85
C VAL A 168 6.35 5.70 -8.16
N THR A 169 5.54 5.44 -7.15
CA THR A 169 4.31 4.64 -7.24
C THR A 169 3.18 5.30 -6.47
N GLY A 170 1.92 4.96 -6.77
CA GLY A 170 0.76 5.34 -5.95
C GLY A 170 0.29 4.26 -4.97
N GLU A 171 1.12 3.24 -4.69
CA GLU A 171 0.69 1.99 -4.04
C GLU A 171 0.09 2.18 -2.64
N HIS A 172 0.50 3.21 -1.89
CA HIS A 172 0.09 3.44 -0.51
C HIS A 172 -1.15 4.34 -0.34
N GLY A 173 -1.74 4.85 -1.42
CA GLY A 173 -2.91 5.71 -1.33
C GLY A 173 -4.08 5.04 -0.60
N ASP A 174 -4.38 3.79 -0.95
CA ASP A 174 -5.35 2.96 -0.23
C ASP A 174 -5.03 2.88 1.28
N GLN A 175 -3.76 2.74 1.65
CA GLN A 175 -3.37 2.60 3.05
C GLN A 175 -3.62 3.89 3.84
N ILE A 176 -3.65 5.04 3.18
CA ILE A 176 -3.96 6.34 3.79
C ILE A 176 -5.46 6.60 3.80
N PHE A 177 -6.19 6.29 2.73
CA PHE A 177 -7.58 6.71 2.53
C PHE A 177 -8.65 5.61 2.69
N GLY A 178 -8.26 4.34 2.68
CA GLY A 178 -9.19 3.21 2.84
C GLY A 178 -8.94 2.10 1.83
N SER A 179 -9.43 0.90 2.14
CA SER A 179 -9.20 -0.29 1.30
C SER A 179 -10.35 -0.59 0.34
N MET A 180 -10.08 -1.34 -0.72
CA MET A 180 -11.10 -1.90 -1.61
C MET A 180 -12.19 -2.72 -0.89
N ILE A 181 -11.89 -3.35 0.27
CA ILE A 181 -12.90 -4.08 1.06
C ILE A 181 -14.04 -3.17 1.51
N LEU A 182 -13.74 -1.88 1.73
CA LEU A 182 -14.68 -0.87 2.18
C LEU A 182 -15.58 -0.34 1.05
N GLU A 183 -15.20 -0.51 -0.22
CA GLU A 183 -15.90 0.08 -1.38
C GLU A 183 -17.41 -0.25 -1.42
N PRO A 184 -17.86 -1.51 -1.26
CA PRO A 184 -19.29 -1.83 -1.32
C PRO A 184 -20.09 -1.13 -0.23
N TYR A 185 -19.51 -1.00 0.97
CA TYR A 185 -20.15 -0.39 2.14
C TYR A 185 -20.20 1.13 2.03
N VAL A 186 -19.20 1.77 1.41
CA VAL A 186 -19.26 3.20 1.09
C VAL A 186 -20.38 3.46 0.09
N ARG A 187 -20.48 2.66 -0.97
CA ARG A 187 -21.56 2.79 -1.98
C ARG A 187 -22.95 2.55 -1.39
N ALA A 188 -23.06 1.65 -0.42
CA ALA A 188 -24.31 1.36 0.29
C ALA A 188 -24.65 2.37 1.41
N GLY A 189 -23.76 3.31 1.73
CA GLY A 189 -23.94 4.25 2.85
C GLY A 189 -23.77 3.61 4.24
N GLN A 190 -23.16 2.43 4.32
CA GLN A 190 -22.97 1.62 5.53
C GLN A 190 -21.56 1.76 6.14
N ALA A 191 -20.67 2.51 5.49
CA ALA A 191 -19.30 2.71 5.99
C ALA A 191 -19.25 3.39 7.37
N LEU A 192 -20.28 4.17 7.72
CA LEU A 192 -20.38 4.88 9.00
C LEU A 192 -21.15 4.10 10.08
N ASP A 193 -21.62 2.88 9.75
CA ASP A 193 -22.28 2.02 10.73
C ASP A 193 -21.31 1.63 11.85
N ASN A 194 -21.84 1.35 13.04
CA ASN A 194 -21.04 0.90 14.17
C ASN A 194 -20.25 -0.36 13.78
N TYR A 195 -18.93 -0.32 13.95
CA TYR A 195 -18.07 -1.42 13.51
C TYR A 195 -18.41 -2.74 14.23
N GLN A 196 -18.89 -2.69 15.47
CA GLN A 196 -19.20 -3.89 16.25
C GLN A 196 -20.36 -4.68 15.64
N ASP A 197 -21.30 -3.99 15.00
CA ASP A 197 -22.46 -4.59 14.36
C ASP A 197 -22.14 -5.00 12.91
N ALA A 198 -21.38 -4.18 12.18
CA ALA A 198 -21.14 -4.37 10.75
C ALA A 198 -19.95 -5.29 10.42
N LEU A 199 -18.83 -5.17 11.15
CA LEU A 199 -17.59 -5.90 10.86
C LEU A 199 -17.76 -7.44 10.83
N PRO A 200 -18.55 -8.07 11.72
CA PRO A 200 -18.78 -9.51 11.65
C PRO A 200 -19.37 -9.96 10.31
N GLN A 201 -20.32 -9.21 9.76
CA GLN A 201 -20.91 -9.53 8.46
C GLN A 201 -19.87 -9.37 7.34
N VAL A 202 -19.06 -8.30 7.38
CA VAL A 202 -18.01 -8.07 6.38
C VAL A 202 -17.00 -9.21 6.35
N ILE A 203 -16.56 -9.69 7.52
CA ILE A 203 -15.64 -10.83 7.62
C ILE A 203 -16.34 -12.11 7.13
N PHE A 204 -17.60 -12.32 7.50
CA PHE A 204 -18.38 -13.47 7.05
C PHE A 204 -18.52 -13.51 5.53
N ASP A 205 -18.78 -12.38 4.88
CA ASP A 205 -18.94 -12.29 3.43
C ASP A 205 -17.68 -12.75 2.68
N VAL A 206 -16.49 -12.54 3.25
CA VAL A 206 -15.22 -13.01 2.67
C VAL A 206 -14.90 -14.46 3.05
N LEU A 207 -15.15 -14.85 4.30
CA LEU A 207 -14.73 -16.16 4.80
C LEU A 207 -15.75 -17.27 4.53
N GLN A 208 -17.03 -16.92 4.43
CA GLN A 208 -18.19 -17.79 4.23
C GLN A 208 -18.23 -18.93 5.26
N ASN A 209 -17.87 -18.62 6.52
CA ASN A 209 -17.78 -19.58 7.61
C ASN A 209 -17.84 -18.87 8.98
N GLN A 210 -18.84 -19.18 9.79
CA GLN A 210 -19.05 -18.52 11.09
C GLN A 210 -17.89 -18.75 12.07
N GLN A 211 -17.44 -20.00 12.21
CA GLN A 211 -16.35 -20.33 13.14
C GLN A 211 -15.05 -19.58 12.81
N LYS A 212 -14.73 -19.43 11.51
CA LYS A 212 -13.57 -18.64 11.07
C LYS A 212 -13.80 -17.14 11.28
N THR A 213 -15.03 -16.68 11.10
CA THR A 213 -15.43 -15.28 11.33
C THR A 213 -15.21 -14.89 12.79
N ASP A 214 -15.80 -15.63 13.72
CA ASP A 214 -15.66 -15.38 15.16
C ASP A 214 -14.19 -15.38 15.59
N ARG A 215 -13.42 -16.32 15.05
CA ARG A 215 -11.98 -16.43 15.30
C ARG A 215 -11.19 -15.23 14.79
N VAL A 216 -11.49 -14.74 13.58
CA VAL A 216 -10.81 -13.57 13.01
C VAL A 216 -11.18 -12.31 13.79
N ILE A 217 -12.44 -12.15 14.18
CA ILE A 217 -12.87 -11.03 15.04
C ILE A 217 -12.07 -11.04 16.35
N GLN A 218 -12.05 -12.17 17.06
CA GLN A 218 -11.29 -12.30 18.32
C GLN A 218 -9.80 -12.04 18.13
N TYR A 219 -9.24 -12.51 17.02
CA TYR A 219 -7.84 -12.33 16.68
C TYR A 219 -7.49 -10.86 16.41
N LEU A 220 -8.34 -10.13 15.68
CA LEU A 220 -8.08 -8.74 15.29
C LEU A 220 -8.53 -7.73 16.33
N LEU A 221 -9.36 -8.10 17.30
CA LEU A 221 -9.88 -7.18 18.32
C LEU A 221 -8.79 -6.39 19.09
N PRO A 222 -7.62 -6.98 19.46
CA PRO A 222 -6.54 -6.21 20.08
C PRO A 222 -6.03 -5.04 19.22
N GLN A 223 -6.02 -5.17 17.88
CA GLN A 223 -5.62 -4.09 16.98
C GLN A 223 -6.51 -2.86 17.15
N LEU A 224 -7.83 -3.08 17.18
CA LEU A 224 -8.79 -1.98 17.27
C LEU A 224 -8.70 -1.24 18.61
N ARG A 225 -8.30 -1.94 19.67
CA ARG A 225 -8.14 -1.35 21.02
C ARG A 225 -6.89 -0.50 21.16
N GLU A 226 -5.84 -0.84 20.41
CA GLU A 226 -4.53 -0.19 20.45
C GLU A 226 -4.37 0.87 19.35
N ALA A 227 -5.44 1.15 18.60
CA ALA A 227 -5.45 2.23 17.62
C ALA A 227 -5.20 3.58 18.32
N PRO A 228 -4.34 4.45 17.76
CA PRO A 228 -4.07 5.77 18.32
C PRO A 228 -5.23 6.76 18.12
N ILE A 229 -6.28 6.34 17.41
CA ILE A 229 -7.51 7.09 17.17
C ILE A 229 -8.71 6.27 17.63
N GLY A 230 -9.81 6.94 17.93
CA GLY A 230 -11.07 6.28 18.26
C GLY A 230 -11.62 5.50 17.08
N ILE A 231 -11.87 4.19 17.26
CA ILE A 231 -12.52 3.34 16.27
C ILE A 231 -14.00 3.23 16.61
N HIS A 232 -14.86 3.80 15.77
CA HIS A 232 -16.31 3.83 15.99
C HIS A 232 -17.08 3.19 14.83
N THR A 233 -16.63 3.45 13.62
CA THR A 233 -17.33 3.07 12.38
C THR A 233 -16.65 1.90 11.68
N LEU A 234 -17.39 1.24 10.78
CA LEU A 234 -16.83 0.23 9.89
C LEU A 234 -15.64 0.79 9.08
N PHE A 235 -15.75 2.05 8.64
CA PHE A 235 -14.67 2.77 7.98
C PHE A 235 -13.41 2.78 8.84
N ASP A 236 -13.51 3.24 10.10
CA ASP A 236 -12.37 3.35 11.01
C ASP A 236 -11.68 1.99 11.19
N ALA A 237 -12.47 0.93 11.39
CA ALA A 237 -11.95 -0.42 11.63
C ALA A 237 -11.22 -0.98 10.40
N LEU A 238 -11.83 -0.89 9.20
CA LEU A 238 -11.23 -1.40 7.97
C LEU A 238 -10.04 -0.55 7.52
N TRP A 239 -10.09 0.77 7.69
CA TRP A 239 -8.97 1.66 7.47
C TRP A 239 -7.80 1.29 8.39
N TRP A 240 -8.07 1.13 9.70
CA TRP A 240 -7.02 0.80 10.66
C TRP A 240 -6.34 -0.52 10.32
N PHE A 241 -7.10 -1.58 10.01
CA PHE A 241 -6.50 -2.83 9.56
C PHE A 241 -5.67 -2.66 8.28
N ASN A 242 -6.13 -1.86 7.33
CA ASN A 242 -5.37 -1.61 6.11
C ASN A 242 -4.03 -0.90 6.42
N PHE A 243 -4.07 0.11 7.29
CA PHE A 243 -2.91 0.92 7.66
C PHE A 243 -1.93 0.18 8.58
N SER A 244 -2.41 -0.55 9.60
CA SER A 244 -1.58 -1.19 10.61
C SER A 244 -1.09 -2.59 10.20
N LEU A 245 -1.85 -3.33 9.39
CA LEU A 245 -1.57 -4.73 9.07
C LEU A 245 -1.08 -4.96 7.63
N LYS A 246 -1.54 -4.15 6.65
CA LYS A 246 -1.24 -4.37 5.22
C LYS A 246 -0.13 -3.46 4.68
N TRP A 247 0.19 -2.37 5.36
CA TRP A 247 1.20 -1.39 4.92
C TRP A 247 2.52 -2.03 4.48
N GLN A 248 3.14 -2.84 5.34
CA GLN A 248 4.43 -3.46 5.01
C GLN A 248 4.34 -4.46 3.85
N HIS A 249 3.19 -5.12 3.67
CA HIS A 249 2.96 -5.96 2.49
C HIS A 249 2.94 -5.11 1.21
N VAL A 250 2.26 -3.95 1.22
CA VAL A 250 2.21 -3.03 0.08
C VAL A 250 3.59 -2.44 -0.21
N THR A 251 4.31 -2.01 0.83
CA THR A 251 5.71 -1.53 0.72
C THR A 251 6.61 -2.53 0.00
N LEU A 252 6.50 -3.81 0.33
CA LEU A 252 7.45 -4.81 -0.14
C LEU A 252 7.00 -5.57 -1.39
N ARG A 253 5.71 -5.58 -1.76
CA ARG A 253 5.21 -6.50 -2.81
C ARG A 253 5.83 -6.27 -4.18
N LEU A 254 6.13 -5.02 -4.54
CA LEU A 254 6.82 -4.72 -5.81
C LEU A 254 8.28 -5.15 -5.76
N ALA A 255 8.99 -4.78 -4.70
CA ALA A 255 10.40 -5.13 -4.52
C ALA A 255 10.61 -6.65 -4.40
N ALA A 256 9.80 -7.34 -3.61
CA ALA A 256 9.89 -8.78 -3.36
C ALA A 256 9.67 -9.65 -4.61
N LEU A 257 9.06 -9.09 -5.65
CA LEU A 257 8.83 -9.75 -6.93
C LEU A 257 9.84 -9.34 -8.01
N SER A 258 10.85 -8.53 -7.66
CA SER A 258 11.92 -8.08 -8.55
C SER A 258 13.17 -8.96 -8.44
N ASP A 259 14.10 -8.82 -9.40
CA ASP A 259 15.36 -9.59 -9.42
C ASP A 259 16.33 -9.18 -8.29
N HIS A 260 16.22 -7.93 -7.79
CA HIS A 260 17.07 -7.37 -6.73
C HIS A 260 16.25 -6.69 -5.62
N PRO A 261 15.50 -7.45 -4.80
CA PRO A 261 14.50 -6.89 -3.89
C PRO A 261 15.02 -5.78 -2.97
N GLY A 262 16.19 -5.97 -2.34
CA GLY A 262 16.74 -4.96 -1.44
C GLY A 262 17.10 -3.65 -2.14
N MET A 263 17.64 -3.73 -3.36
CA MET A 263 18.03 -2.53 -4.11
C MET A 263 16.81 -1.81 -4.71
N ILE A 264 15.79 -2.57 -5.15
CA ILE A 264 14.53 -2.00 -5.62
C ILE A 264 13.76 -1.35 -4.47
N TYR A 265 13.72 -1.99 -3.29
CA TYR A 265 13.11 -1.39 -2.11
C TYR A 265 13.73 -0.02 -1.81
N SER A 266 15.06 0.09 -1.80
CA SER A 266 15.75 1.36 -1.55
C SER A 266 15.55 2.42 -2.64
N SER A 267 15.06 2.05 -3.82
CA SER A 267 14.77 3.00 -4.90
C SER A 267 13.29 3.36 -5.02
N LEU A 268 12.42 2.68 -4.28
CA LEU A 268 10.99 2.93 -4.28
C LEU A 268 10.62 4.15 -3.44
N ASN A 269 9.73 4.95 -3.99
CA ASN A 269 9.07 6.08 -3.37
C ASN A 269 7.56 5.87 -3.53
N HIS A 270 6.88 5.85 -2.40
CA HIS A 270 5.43 5.69 -2.30
C HIS A 270 4.76 7.02 -2.00
#